data_AF-A0A498J7M3-F1
#
_entry.id   AF-A0A498J7M3-F1
#
_cell.length_a   1.000
_cell.length_b   1.000
_cell.length_c   1.000
_cell.angle_alpha   90.00
_cell.angle_beta   90.00
_cell.angle_gamma   90.00
#
_symmetry.space_group_name_H-M   'P 1'
#
loop_
_entity.id
_entity.type
_entity.pdbx_description
1 polymer ?
#
loop_
_entity_poly.entity_id
_entity_poly.type
_entity_poly.pdbx_seq_one_letter_code
_entity_poly.pdbx_strand_id
1 'polypeptide(L)'
;MKSLTDSRYQLNRDNYDKMFPKANHFRNSCAHVESSKDSGVVHISAAYLVDMFLDFNKWEELFPTIVTKPRTIEVLESGMIGNRSGCLQLMYEEMHILSPLVLSGDFYLLRHCQQIELGTWVITDVSYNFAKGSFTRQPQSWRLPSGCMMEDMHNGYSKTQTHQLYRDLICSSVAYGAERWIVTLQRMCERFHCLMNDCVFGVVTLPEGKRSLMKLSQRMVKNFCGMLSMVGNLDLPQLSEVDNNGIQVSVHKSTEIGQPHGTIVSVATSPWLPLSTHTIFNFFKDEKTRVQWDVLSNGNPVHEIAYISTGTHPENRISIIRVIFFPSSTFTCRNLFDKKSPETRVELLLPFTPTEDNMLML
;
A
#
# COMPACT_ATOMS: atom_id res chain seq x y z
N MET A 1 -2.87 -18.26 23.74
CA MET A 1 -2.17 -18.33 25.06
C MET A 1 -1.53 -16.96 25.29
N LYS A 2 -1.59 -16.37 26.50
CA LYS A 2 -0.96 -15.07 26.77
C LYS A 2 0.56 -15.24 26.81
N SER A 3 1.29 -14.47 26.01
CA SER A 3 2.76 -14.38 26.11
C SER A 3 3.15 -13.73 27.45
N LEU A 4 4.23 -14.21 28.07
CA LEU A 4 4.72 -13.76 29.37
C LEU A 4 5.53 -12.46 29.31
N THR A 5 5.82 -11.93 28.13
CA THR A 5 6.66 -10.72 27.95
C THR A 5 5.95 -9.54 27.32
N ASP A 6 4.74 -9.75 26.83
CA ASP A 6 3.96 -8.69 26.20
C ASP A 6 2.49 -9.13 26.24
N SER A 7 1.57 -8.25 26.60
CA SER A 7 0.13 -8.53 26.74
C SER A 7 -0.55 -8.78 25.40
N ARG A 8 -0.01 -9.70 24.60
CA ARG A 8 -0.37 -10.04 23.23
C ARG A 8 -0.96 -11.46 23.19
N TYR A 9 -2.07 -11.61 22.47
CA TYR A 9 -2.79 -12.90 22.36
C TYR A 9 -2.20 -13.68 21.19
N GLN A 10 -1.46 -14.77 21.37
CA GLN A 10 -0.84 -15.45 20.23
C GLN A 10 -1.73 -16.52 19.58
N LEU A 11 -1.61 -16.68 18.26
CA LEU A 11 -2.28 -17.75 17.50
C LEU A 11 -2.04 -19.12 18.17
N ASN A 12 -3.09 -19.78 18.67
CA ASN A 12 -2.97 -21.16 19.12
C ASN A 12 -2.91 -22.08 17.89
N ARG A 13 -1.69 -22.34 17.43
CA ARG A 13 -1.39 -23.16 16.26
C ARG A 13 -1.97 -24.56 16.34
N ASP A 14 -1.97 -25.18 17.52
CA ASP A 14 -2.47 -26.56 17.68
C ASP A 14 -3.99 -26.63 17.47
N ASN A 15 -4.74 -25.63 17.93
CA ASN A 15 -6.18 -25.56 17.69
C ASN A 15 -6.49 -25.25 16.22
N TYR A 16 -5.72 -24.36 15.61
CA TYR A 16 -5.85 -24.03 14.20
C TYR A 16 -5.56 -25.23 13.30
N ASP A 17 -4.44 -25.92 13.52
CA ASP A 17 -4.03 -27.09 12.74
C ASP A 17 -4.99 -28.29 12.94
N LYS A 18 -5.70 -28.37 14.08
CA LYS A 18 -6.81 -29.34 14.29
C LYS A 18 -8.04 -29.01 13.45
N MET A 19 -8.39 -27.73 13.30
CA MET A 19 -9.54 -27.29 12.48
C MET A 19 -9.22 -27.32 10.98
N PHE A 20 -7.96 -27.06 10.61
CA PHE A 20 -7.50 -26.99 9.23
C PHE A 20 -6.21 -27.83 9.05
N PRO A 21 -6.34 -29.17 8.96
CA PRO A 21 -5.18 -30.05 8.78
C PRO A 21 -4.43 -29.68 7.49
N LYS A 22 -3.20 -29.15 7.62
CA LYS A 22 -2.40 -28.71 6.46
C LYS A 22 -1.82 -29.90 5.68
N ALA A 23 -1.71 -29.74 4.36
CA ALA A 23 -0.60 -30.30 3.61
C ALA A 23 0.68 -29.51 3.97
N ASN A 24 1.75 -30.20 4.39
CA ASN A 24 2.99 -29.63 4.91
C ASN A 24 3.71 -28.74 3.86
N HIS A 25 3.37 -27.44 3.74
CA HIS A 25 4.02 -26.55 2.77
C HIS A 25 5.20 -25.75 3.37
N PHE A 26 5.25 -25.53 4.68
CA PHE A 26 6.35 -24.80 5.34
C PHE A 26 6.73 -25.47 6.65
N ARG A 27 7.65 -26.43 6.56
CA ARG A 27 8.28 -27.12 7.72
C ARG A 27 9.70 -26.60 7.98
N ASN A 28 9.97 -25.33 7.70
CA ASN A 28 11.25 -24.71 8.00
C ASN A 28 11.20 -24.00 9.35
N SER A 29 12.24 -24.18 10.16
CA SER A 29 12.42 -23.56 11.49
C SER A 29 12.50 -22.02 11.48
N CYS A 30 12.49 -21.39 10.30
CA CYS A 30 12.60 -19.95 10.11
C CYS A 30 11.27 -19.28 9.64
N ALA A 31 10.15 -20.02 9.60
CA ALA A 31 8.87 -19.45 9.19
C ALA A 31 8.26 -18.59 10.31
N HIS A 32 8.14 -17.28 10.09
CA HIS A 32 7.39 -16.38 10.97
C HIS A 32 5.90 -16.47 10.65
N VAL A 33 5.05 -16.55 11.69
CA VAL A 33 3.59 -16.65 11.54
C VAL A 33 2.97 -15.42 12.19
N GLU A 34 2.13 -14.74 11.43
CA GLU A 34 1.46 -13.51 11.84
C GLU A 34 -0.05 -13.66 11.72
N SER A 35 -0.77 -13.04 12.67
CA SER A 35 -2.22 -12.97 12.67
C SER A 35 -2.66 -11.72 13.41
N SER A 36 -3.65 -11.02 12.87
CA SER A 36 -4.15 -9.76 13.43
C SER A 36 -5.64 -9.63 13.15
N LYS A 37 -6.31 -8.78 13.93
CA LYS A 37 -7.73 -8.49 13.80
C LYS A 37 -7.96 -7.02 14.10
N ASP A 38 -8.74 -6.38 13.25
CA ASP A 38 -9.20 -5.02 13.48
C ASP A 38 -10.60 -4.81 12.87
N SER A 39 -11.21 -3.67 13.18
CA SER A 39 -12.48 -3.22 12.63
C SER A 39 -12.53 -1.71 12.48
N GLY A 40 -13.17 -1.24 11.41
CA GLY A 40 -13.41 0.18 11.18
C GLY A 40 -14.75 0.43 10.54
N VAL A 41 -15.15 1.70 10.50
CA VAL A 41 -16.35 2.17 9.80
C VAL A 41 -15.93 3.04 8.63
N VAL A 42 -16.56 2.86 7.48
CA VAL A 42 -16.26 3.58 6.23
C VAL A 42 -17.53 4.10 5.58
N HIS A 43 -17.43 5.26 4.93
CA HIS A 43 -18.58 5.91 4.28
C HIS A 43 -18.83 5.36 2.87
N ILE A 44 -19.20 4.09 2.81
CA ILE A 44 -19.48 3.36 1.58
C ILE A 44 -20.37 2.16 1.92
N SER A 45 -21.29 1.78 1.03
CA SER A 45 -22.12 0.59 1.25
C SER A 45 -21.28 -0.69 1.12
N ALA A 46 -21.63 -1.70 1.92
CA ALA A 46 -20.97 -2.99 1.91
C ALA A 46 -21.08 -3.67 0.54
N ALA A 47 -22.23 -3.56 -0.14
CA ALA A 47 -22.40 -4.09 -1.50
C ALA A 47 -21.42 -3.46 -2.51
N TYR A 48 -21.25 -2.13 -2.49
CA TYR A 48 -20.32 -1.46 -3.39
C TYR A 48 -18.87 -1.79 -3.03
N LEU A 49 -18.57 -1.90 -1.73
CA LEU A 49 -17.25 -2.30 -1.25
C LEU A 49 -16.88 -3.72 -1.69
N VAL A 50 -17.83 -4.66 -1.65
CA VAL A 50 -17.68 -6.02 -2.18
C VAL A 50 -17.34 -5.99 -3.67
N ASP A 51 -18.05 -5.19 -4.47
CA ASP A 51 -17.75 -5.05 -5.90
C ASP A 51 -16.34 -4.51 -6.15
N MET A 52 -15.83 -3.61 -5.28
CA MET A 52 -14.45 -3.14 -5.38
C MET A 52 -13.42 -4.19 -4.96
N PHE A 53 -13.73 -5.02 -3.97
CA PHE A 53 -12.82 -6.09 -3.50
C PHE A 53 -12.69 -7.23 -4.51
N LEU A 54 -13.71 -7.45 -5.35
CA LEU A 54 -13.73 -8.47 -6.40
C LEU A 54 -13.21 -7.98 -7.75
N ASP A 55 -12.99 -6.67 -7.91
CA ASP A 55 -12.38 -6.07 -9.11
C ASP A 55 -10.91 -5.79 -8.83
N PHE A 56 -10.00 -6.48 -9.53
CA PHE A 56 -8.57 -6.36 -9.25
C PHE A 56 -8.03 -4.93 -9.47
N ASN A 57 -8.61 -4.14 -10.38
CA ASN A 57 -8.17 -2.76 -10.59
C ASN A 57 -8.58 -1.89 -9.40
N LYS A 58 -9.84 -2.03 -8.95
CA LYS A 58 -10.33 -1.27 -7.80
C LYS A 58 -9.68 -1.72 -6.48
N TRP A 59 -9.35 -3.01 -6.36
CA TRP A 59 -8.59 -3.56 -5.24
C TRP A 59 -7.21 -2.89 -5.13
N GLU A 60 -6.50 -2.75 -6.25
CA GLU A 60 -5.23 -2.01 -6.29
C GLU A 60 -5.41 -0.55 -5.91
N GLU A 61 -6.47 0.10 -6.41
CA GLU A 61 -6.77 1.49 -6.10
C GLU A 61 -7.10 1.72 -4.61
N LEU A 62 -7.73 0.75 -3.95
CA LEU A 62 -8.06 0.80 -2.52
C LEU A 62 -6.86 0.56 -1.62
N PHE A 63 -5.89 -0.25 -2.05
CA PHE A 63 -4.75 -0.65 -1.23
C PHE A 63 -3.40 -0.42 -1.91
N PRO A 64 -3.13 0.77 -2.47
CA PRO A 64 -1.93 1.01 -3.27
C PRO A 64 -0.64 0.87 -2.45
N THR A 65 -0.71 1.08 -1.14
CA THR A 65 0.41 0.98 -0.20
C THR A 65 0.64 -0.45 0.31
N ILE A 66 -0.25 -1.40 0.02
CA ILE A 66 -0.17 -2.77 0.54
C ILE A 66 -0.07 -3.79 -0.59
N VAL A 67 -0.86 -3.59 -1.65
CA VAL A 67 -1.02 -4.52 -2.77
C VAL A 67 -0.47 -3.90 -4.05
N THR A 68 0.27 -4.70 -4.82
CA THR A 68 0.81 -4.36 -6.14
C THR A 68 0.56 -5.48 -7.14
N LYS A 69 0.36 -5.11 -8.42
CA LYS A 69 0.14 -6.04 -9.54
C LYS A 69 -0.98 -7.09 -9.32
N PRO A 70 -2.13 -6.75 -8.70
CA PRO A 70 -3.20 -7.73 -8.53
C PRO A 70 -3.76 -8.13 -9.90
N ARG A 71 -4.14 -9.40 -10.04
CA ARG A 71 -4.75 -9.96 -11.26
C ARG A 71 -5.76 -11.01 -10.89
N THR A 72 -6.90 -11.00 -11.55
CA THR A 72 -7.80 -12.15 -11.57
C THR A 72 -7.28 -13.14 -12.60
N ILE A 73 -6.82 -14.32 -12.16
CA ILE A 73 -6.36 -15.39 -13.05
C ILE A 73 -7.58 -16.07 -13.68
N GLU A 74 -8.56 -16.43 -12.85
CA GLU A 74 -9.76 -17.14 -13.28
C GLU A 74 -10.94 -16.79 -12.36
N VAL A 75 -12.13 -16.63 -12.95
CA VAL A 75 -13.38 -16.55 -12.19
C VAL A 75 -14.00 -17.93 -12.22
N LEU A 76 -13.92 -18.64 -11.10
CA LEU A 76 -14.45 -20.01 -10.96
C LEU A 76 -15.96 -19.99 -10.80
N GLU A 77 -16.47 -19.05 -10.00
CA GLU A 77 -17.90 -18.82 -9.80
C GLU A 77 -18.17 -17.31 -9.81
N SER A 78 -19.10 -16.85 -10.67
CA SER A 78 -19.42 -15.43 -10.78
C SER A 78 -20.28 -14.89 -9.63
N GLY A 79 -20.86 -15.79 -8.82
CA GLY A 79 -21.83 -15.47 -7.79
C GLY A 79 -23.19 -15.01 -8.34
N MET A 80 -24.12 -14.80 -7.41
CA MET A 80 -25.47 -14.30 -7.72
C MET A 80 -25.44 -12.87 -8.24
N ILE A 81 -26.30 -12.60 -9.23
CA ILE A 81 -26.46 -11.26 -9.81
C ILE A 81 -26.98 -10.29 -8.74
N GLY A 82 -26.32 -9.14 -8.61
CA GLY A 82 -26.74 -8.05 -7.73
C GLY A 82 -26.10 -8.05 -6.33
N ASN A 83 -25.72 -9.19 -5.77
CA ASN A 83 -25.11 -9.26 -4.43
C ASN A 83 -23.79 -10.06 -4.37
N ARG A 84 -23.33 -10.63 -5.49
CA ARG A 84 -22.07 -11.39 -5.62
C ARG A 84 -21.94 -12.58 -4.66
N SER A 85 -23.04 -13.05 -4.09
CA SER A 85 -23.02 -14.16 -3.14
C SER A 85 -22.64 -15.46 -3.86
N GLY A 86 -21.71 -16.23 -3.30
CA GLY A 86 -21.14 -17.42 -3.93
C GLY A 86 -20.14 -17.10 -5.04
N CYS A 87 -19.55 -15.90 -5.06
CA CYS A 87 -18.48 -15.60 -6.02
C CYS A 87 -17.17 -16.24 -5.55
N LEU A 88 -16.46 -16.92 -6.46
CA LEU A 88 -15.17 -17.55 -6.22
C LEU A 88 -14.20 -17.18 -7.34
N GLN A 89 -13.07 -16.56 -6.98
CA GLN A 89 -12.03 -16.14 -7.92
C GLN A 89 -10.68 -16.72 -7.52
N LEU A 90 -9.90 -17.16 -8.51
CA LEU A 90 -8.47 -17.39 -8.38
C LEU A 90 -7.73 -16.11 -8.75
N MET A 91 -6.95 -15.58 -7.83
CA MET A 91 -6.27 -14.30 -7.93
C MET A 91 -4.77 -14.43 -7.67
N TYR A 92 -4.01 -13.51 -8.24
CA TYR A 92 -2.61 -13.25 -7.92
C TYR A 92 -2.48 -11.84 -7.36
N GLU A 93 -1.66 -11.66 -6.33
CA GLU A 93 -1.26 -10.34 -5.83
C GLU A 93 0.15 -10.38 -5.23
N GLU A 94 0.88 -9.26 -5.34
CA GLU A 94 2.12 -9.04 -4.60
C GLU A 94 1.82 -8.09 -3.44
N MET A 95 2.18 -8.48 -2.21
CA MET A 95 2.10 -7.58 -1.07
C MET A 95 3.47 -7.03 -0.73
N HIS A 96 3.53 -5.74 -0.45
CA HIS A 96 4.76 -5.08 -0.05
C HIS A 96 4.58 -4.36 1.29
N ILE A 97 5.68 -4.31 2.02
CA ILE A 97 5.88 -3.28 3.03
C ILE A 97 6.61 -2.16 2.32
N LEU A 98 6.24 -0.93 2.63
CA LEU A 98 6.91 0.27 2.14
C LEU A 98 8.30 0.33 2.81
N SER A 99 9.21 -0.57 2.42
CA SER A 99 10.58 -0.72 2.87
C SER A 99 11.40 -1.47 1.81
N PRO A 100 12.51 -0.90 1.30
CA PRO A 100 13.42 -1.61 0.38
C PRO A 100 14.13 -2.81 1.04
N LEU A 101 14.11 -2.90 2.38
CA LEU A 101 14.72 -4.00 3.12
C LEU A 101 13.83 -5.25 3.18
N VAL A 102 12.56 -5.13 2.80
CA VAL A 102 11.61 -6.24 2.88
C VAL A 102 11.12 -6.57 1.48
N LEU A 103 11.46 -7.78 1.01
CA LEU A 103 10.99 -8.27 -0.28
C LEU A 103 9.46 -8.39 -0.28
N SER A 104 8.85 -8.10 -1.43
CA SER A 104 7.44 -8.34 -1.64
C SER A 104 7.13 -9.84 -1.58
N GLY A 105 5.98 -10.18 -0.99
CA GLY A 105 5.45 -11.54 -0.94
C GLY A 105 4.46 -11.77 -2.08
N ASP A 106 4.67 -12.82 -2.88
CA ASP A 106 3.76 -13.22 -3.95
C ASP A 106 2.70 -14.19 -3.41
N PHE A 107 1.43 -13.93 -3.71
CA PHE A 107 0.31 -14.74 -3.25
C PHE A 107 -0.60 -15.15 -4.40
N TYR A 108 -0.82 -16.46 -4.53
CA TYR A 108 -1.92 -17.03 -5.28
C TYR A 108 -3.05 -17.33 -4.30
N LEU A 109 -4.22 -16.71 -4.48
CA LEU A 109 -5.32 -16.76 -3.53
C LEU A 109 -6.60 -17.24 -4.20
N LEU A 110 -7.35 -18.09 -3.49
CA LEU A 110 -8.78 -18.26 -3.74
C LEU A 110 -9.53 -17.25 -2.87
N ARG A 111 -10.23 -16.33 -3.52
CA ARG A 111 -11.10 -15.33 -2.89
C ARG A 111 -12.55 -15.77 -3.06
N HIS A 112 -13.21 -16.05 -1.94
CA HIS A 112 -14.63 -16.39 -1.89
C HIS A 112 -15.44 -15.27 -1.25
N CYS A 113 -16.56 -14.89 -1.86
CA CYS A 113 -17.49 -13.89 -1.36
C CYS A 113 -18.87 -14.52 -1.12
N GLN A 114 -19.38 -14.38 0.09
CA GLN A 114 -20.70 -14.89 0.49
C GLN A 114 -21.49 -13.81 1.22
N GLN A 115 -22.75 -13.60 0.82
CA GLN A 115 -23.69 -12.88 1.65
C GLN A 115 -24.27 -13.86 2.67
N ILE A 116 -24.04 -13.61 3.96
CA ILE A 116 -24.51 -14.48 5.04
C ILE A 116 -25.89 -14.06 5.54
N GLU A 117 -26.15 -12.75 5.52
CA GLU A 117 -27.42 -12.13 5.91
C GLU A 117 -27.65 -10.90 5.02
N LEU A 118 -28.89 -10.40 4.97
CA LEU A 118 -29.17 -9.17 4.22
C LEU A 118 -28.30 -8.03 4.76
N GLY A 119 -27.55 -7.37 3.88
CA GLY A 119 -26.62 -6.30 4.26
C GLY A 119 -25.29 -6.77 4.85
N THR A 120 -25.04 -8.09 4.97
CA THR A 120 -23.80 -8.61 5.55
C THR A 120 -23.08 -9.60 4.63
N TRP A 121 -21.85 -9.27 4.25
CA TRP A 121 -20.98 -10.07 3.41
C TRP A 121 -19.74 -10.53 4.13
N VAL A 122 -19.22 -11.69 3.74
CA VAL A 122 -17.92 -12.20 4.15
C VAL A 122 -17.10 -12.47 2.90
N ILE A 123 -15.90 -11.89 2.85
CA ILE A 123 -14.87 -12.21 1.86
C ILE A 123 -13.76 -12.97 2.57
N THR A 124 -13.41 -14.14 2.06
CA THR A 124 -12.34 -14.99 2.60
C THR A 124 -11.32 -15.30 1.51
N ASP A 125 -10.05 -15.14 1.85
CA ASP A 125 -8.89 -15.46 1.05
C ASP A 125 -8.14 -16.63 1.67
N VAL A 126 -7.71 -17.57 0.83
CA VAL A 126 -6.79 -18.66 1.21
C VAL A 126 -5.75 -18.87 0.13
N SER A 127 -4.50 -19.09 0.50
CA SER A 127 -3.47 -19.43 -0.48
C SER A 127 -3.76 -20.74 -1.20
N TYR A 128 -3.58 -20.70 -2.51
CA TYR A 128 -3.76 -21.82 -3.43
C TYR A 128 -2.42 -22.17 -4.06
N ASN A 129 -2.07 -23.47 -4.05
CA ASN A 129 -0.85 -23.93 -4.70
C ASN A 129 -1.09 -24.05 -6.21
N PHE A 130 -0.79 -22.99 -6.95
CA PHE A 130 -0.97 -22.95 -8.39
C PHE A 130 0.18 -23.69 -9.10
N ALA A 131 0.05 -25.01 -9.25
CA ALA A 131 1.02 -25.86 -9.94
C ALA A 131 0.76 -25.93 -11.46
N LYS A 132 0.89 -24.81 -12.19
CA LYS A 132 0.90 -24.84 -13.67
C LYS A 132 1.95 -23.87 -14.22
N GLY A 133 3.00 -24.45 -14.82
CA GLY A 133 3.89 -23.80 -15.79
C GLY A 133 5.03 -22.96 -15.22
N SER A 134 6.26 -23.50 -15.24
CA SER A 134 7.57 -22.82 -15.24
C SER A 134 7.80 -21.55 -14.38
N PHE A 135 7.15 -21.37 -13.23
CA PHE A 135 7.62 -20.37 -12.27
C PHE A 135 8.87 -20.89 -11.56
N THR A 136 10.01 -20.22 -11.76
CA THR A 136 11.32 -20.56 -11.19
C THR A 136 11.43 -20.27 -9.69
N ARG A 137 10.38 -19.74 -9.06
CA ARG A 137 10.37 -19.33 -7.65
C ARG A 137 9.15 -19.93 -6.93
N GLN A 138 9.40 -20.77 -5.94
CA GLN A 138 8.35 -21.22 -5.01
C GLN A 138 7.86 -20.00 -4.21
N PRO A 139 6.54 -19.88 -3.92
CA PRO A 139 6.02 -18.78 -3.13
C PRO A 139 6.69 -18.79 -1.76
N GLN A 140 7.35 -17.68 -1.42
CA GLN A 140 8.07 -17.52 -0.15
C GLN A 140 7.11 -17.19 1.01
N SER A 141 5.88 -16.80 0.68
CA SER A 141 4.83 -16.42 1.63
C SER A 141 3.58 -17.26 1.43
N TRP A 142 2.84 -17.49 2.51
CA TRP A 142 1.60 -18.28 2.48
C TRP A 142 0.54 -17.65 3.36
N ARG A 143 -0.61 -17.38 2.75
CA ARG A 143 -1.79 -16.84 3.43
C ARG A 143 -2.68 -17.99 3.90
N LEU A 144 -2.80 -18.11 5.21
CA LEU A 144 -3.84 -18.95 5.79
C LEU A 144 -5.22 -18.38 5.44
N PRO A 145 -6.29 -19.21 5.49
CA PRO A 145 -7.66 -18.71 5.58
C PRO A 145 -7.69 -17.43 6.41
N SER A 146 -8.14 -16.34 5.79
CA SER A 146 -8.22 -15.01 6.38
C SER A 146 -9.21 -14.20 5.57
N GLY A 147 -9.74 -13.11 6.11
CA GLY A 147 -10.81 -12.42 5.41
C GLY A 147 -11.44 -11.31 6.23
N CYS A 148 -12.42 -10.66 5.63
CA CYS A 148 -13.19 -9.60 6.26
C CYS A 148 -14.69 -9.86 6.16
N MET A 149 -15.41 -9.30 7.11
CA MET A 149 -16.86 -9.20 7.14
C MET A 149 -17.21 -7.73 6.96
N MET A 150 -18.18 -7.46 6.11
CA MET A 150 -18.69 -6.13 5.79
C MET A 150 -20.17 -6.11 6.09
N GLU A 151 -20.60 -5.16 6.90
CA GLU A 151 -21.97 -5.02 7.38
C GLU A 151 -22.47 -3.62 7.06
N ASP A 152 -23.58 -3.51 6.32
CA ASP A 152 -24.26 -2.26 6.04
C ASP A 152 -24.83 -1.66 7.33
N MET A 153 -24.58 -0.36 7.51
CA MET A 153 -25.18 0.44 8.56
C MET A 153 -26.35 1.25 7.98
N HIS A 154 -27.31 1.60 8.84
CA HIS A 154 -28.55 2.31 8.47
C HIS A 154 -28.34 3.71 7.86
N ASN A 155 -27.11 4.24 7.86
CA ASN A 155 -26.74 5.58 7.42
C ASN A 155 -25.90 5.59 6.13
N GLY A 156 -25.79 4.48 5.40
CA GLY A 156 -24.98 4.37 4.18
C GLY A 156 -23.49 4.15 4.42
N TYR A 157 -23.10 3.91 5.68
CA TYR A 157 -21.77 3.46 6.06
C TYR A 157 -21.74 1.94 6.09
N SER A 158 -20.54 1.37 6.08
CA SER A 158 -20.35 -0.05 6.39
C SER A 158 -19.31 -0.23 7.47
N LYS A 159 -19.52 -1.23 8.33
CA LYS A 159 -18.54 -1.69 9.29
C LYS A 159 -17.76 -2.83 8.66
N THR A 160 -16.45 -2.68 8.59
CA THR A 160 -15.53 -3.72 8.15
C THR A 160 -14.82 -4.30 9.36
N GLN A 161 -14.73 -5.63 9.44
CA GLN A 161 -14.00 -6.29 10.52
C GLN A 161 -13.39 -7.60 10.04
N THR A 162 -12.26 -8.01 10.59
CA THR A 162 -11.73 -9.35 10.32
C THR A 162 -12.65 -10.43 10.92
N HIS A 163 -12.86 -11.54 10.21
CA HIS A 163 -13.84 -12.58 10.57
C HIS A 163 -13.60 -13.19 11.98
N GLN A 164 -14.68 -13.64 12.64
CA GLN A 164 -14.70 -14.08 14.03
C GLN A 164 -13.95 -15.40 14.32
N LEU A 165 -13.65 -16.23 13.31
CA LEU A 165 -12.85 -17.45 13.47
C LEU A 165 -11.40 -17.19 13.93
N TYR A 166 -10.92 -15.94 13.87
CA TYR A 166 -9.56 -15.54 14.26
C TYR A 166 -9.48 -14.87 15.63
N ARG A 167 -10.49 -15.06 16.49
CA ARG A 167 -10.71 -14.35 17.77
C ARG A 167 -9.57 -14.50 18.79
N ASP A 168 -8.73 -15.54 18.71
CA ASP A 168 -7.70 -15.84 19.72
C ASP A 168 -6.25 -15.53 19.28
N LEU A 169 -6.05 -14.78 18.20
CA LEU A 169 -4.81 -14.82 17.43
C LEU A 169 -4.35 -13.38 17.04
N ILE A 170 -3.86 -12.61 18.01
CA ILE A 170 -3.36 -11.23 17.89
C ILE A 170 -1.84 -11.14 18.14
N CYS A 171 -1.06 -11.20 17.06
CA CYS A 171 0.28 -10.62 17.03
C CYS A 171 0.17 -9.20 16.45
N SER A 172 0.78 -8.22 17.11
CA SER A 172 0.87 -6.83 16.66
C SER A 172 1.93 -6.66 15.55
N SER A 173 1.93 -7.53 14.53
CA SER A 173 2.80 -7.28 13.37
C SER A 173 2.16 -6.19 12.53
N VAL A 174 2.69 -4.98 12.69
CA VAL A 174 2.18 -3.75 12.08
C VAL A 174 2.28 -3.81 10.55
N ALA A 175 3.25 -4.56 10.03
CA ALA A 175 3.65 -4.49 8.64
C ALA A 175 2.59 -5.05 7.66
N TYR A 176 1.94 -6.17 7.98
CA TYR A 176 0.81 -6.73 7.21
C TYR A 176 -0.50 -6.81 8.03
N GLY A 177 -0.53 -6.12 9.17
CA GLY A 177 -1.60 -6.21 10.16
C GLY A 177 -2.94 -5.65 9.68
N ALA A 178 -4.04 -6.20 10.20
CA ALA A 178 -5.42 -5.79 9.89
C ALA A 178 -5.65 -4.28 10.11
N GLU A 179 -4.98 -3.68 11.09
CA GLU A 179 -5.03 -2.23 11.35
C GLU A 179 -4.58 -1.42 10.13
N ARG A 180 -3.46 -1.79 9.51
CA ARG A 180 -2.96 -1.16 8.29
C ARG A 180 -3.99 -1.21 7.16
N TRP A 181 -4.67 -2.35 6.99
CA TRP A 181 -5.73 -2.51 6.01
C TRP A 181 -6.93 -1.63 6.31
N ILE A 182 -7.41 -1.60 7.57
CA ILE A 182 -8.55 -0.79 7.98
C ILE A 182 -8.27 0.72 7.83
N VAL A 183 -7.11 1.19 8.31
CA VAL A 183 -6.71 2.60 8.20
C VAL A 183 -6.55 3.01 6.73
N THR A 184 -5.94 2.15 5.90
CA THR A 184 -5.81 2.41 4.46
C THR A 184 -7.18 2.48 3.79
N LEU A 185 -8.08 1.55 4.12
CA LEU A 185 -9.44 1.53 3.58
C LEU A 185 -10.22 2.79 3.98
N GLN A 186 -10.17 3.20 5.25
CA GLN A 186 -10.81 4.42 5.73
C GLN A 186 -10.32 5.66 4.96
N ARG A 187 -9.00 5.83 4.85
CA ARG A 187 -8.40 6.95 4.11
C ARG A 187 -8.82 6.95 2.64
N MET A 188 -8.87 5.79 1.99
CA MET A 188 -9.26 5.71 0.59
C MET A 188 -10.76 5.92 0.37
N CYS A 189 -11.63 5.43 1.26
CA CYS A 189 -13.05 5.71 1.21
C CYS A 189 -13.34 7.21 1.42
N GLU A 190 -12.67 7.89 2.36
CA GLU A 190 -12.77 9.35 2.50
C GLU A 190 -12.35 10.07 1.22
N ARG A 191 -11.23 9.64 0.63
CA ARG A 191 -10.71 10.21 -0.61
C ARG A 191 -11.67 10.04 -1.78
N PHE A 192 -12.27 8.85 -1.94
CA PHE A 192 -13.29 8.63 -2.97
C PHE A 192 -14.55 9.43 -2.71
N HIS A 193 -14.97 9.57 -1.44
CA HIS A 193 -16.09 10.41 -1.09
C HIS A 193 -15.85 11.88 -1.48
N CYS A 194 -14.64 12.43 -1.25
CA CYS A 194 -14.26 13.77 -1.71
C CYS A 194 -14.14 13.92 -3.23
N LEU A 195 -13.89 12.83 -3.97
CA LEU A 195 -13.90 12.86 -5.43
C LEU A 195 -15.33 12.95 -5.98
N MET A 196 -16.27 12.27 -5.31
CA MET A 196 -17.66 12.16 -5.76
C MET A 196 -18.54 13.31 -5.28
N ASN A 197 -18.26 13.85 -4.10
CA ASN A 197 -18.92 15.01 -3.53
C ASN A 197 -17.91 16.14 -3.47
N ASP A 198 -18.24 17.31 -4.00
CA ASP A 198 -17.38 18.49 -4.00
C ASP A 198 -16.94 18.84 -2.57
N CYS A 199 -15.78 18.32 -2.15
CA CYS A 199 -15.19 18.71 -0.88
C CYS A 199 -14.95 20.22 -0.93
N VAL A 200 -15.55 20.92 0.05
CA VAL A 200 -15.76 22.38 0.07
C VAL A 200 -14.43 23.15 0.32
N PHE A 201 -13.36 22.42 0.67
CA PHE A 201 -12.11 23.01 1.17
C PHE A 201 -10.96 22.83 0.18
N GLY A 202 -10.62 23.90 -0.54
CA GLY A 202 -9.45 23.99 -1.42
C GLY A 202 -9.50 25.22 -2.34
N VAL A 203 -8.33 25.67 -2.80
CA VAL A 203 -8.20 26.83 -3.72
C VAL A 203 -8.60 26.45 -5.16
N VAL A 204 -8.53 25.15 -5.50
CA VAL A 204 -8.97 24.64 -6.80
C VAL A 204 -10.48 24.49 -6.81
N THR A 205 -11.19 25.47 -7.39
CA THR A 205 -12.66 25.51 -7.35
C THR A 205 -13.33 24.75 -8.50
N LEU A 206 -12.65 24.56 -9.63
CA LEU A 206 -13.23 23.90 -10.81
C LEU A 206 -13.32 22.37 -10.61
N PRO A 207 -14.52 21.75 -10.69
CA PRO A 207 -14.71 20.32 -10.47
C PRO A 207 -13.84 19.42 -11.38
N GLU A 208 -13.68 19.79 -12.66
CA GLU A 208 -12.84 19.06 -13.60
C GLU A 208 -11.36 19.10 -13.22
N GLY A 209 -10.91 20.27 -12.73
CA GLY A 209 -9.55 20.47 -12.22
C GLY A 209 -9.30 19.63 -10.97
N LYS A 210 -10.25 19.61 -10.03
CA LYS A 210 -10.17 18.76 -8.84
C LYS A 210 -10.08 17.29 -9.20
N ARG A 211 -10.96 16.80 -10.08
CA ARG A 211 -10.98 15.40 -10.52
C ARG A 211 -9.67 15.01 -11.22
N SER A 212 -9.13 15.89 -12.05
CA SER A 212 -7.85 15.66 -12.74
C SER A 212 -6.68 15.59 -11.76
N LEU A 213 -6.64 16.49 -10.77
CA LEU A 213 -5.58 16.50 -9.76
C LEU A 213 -5.66 15.28 -8.81
N MET A 214 -6.87 14.86 -8.43
CA MET A 214 -7.07 13.66 -7.63
C MET A 214 -6.63 12.38 -8.36
N LYS A 215 -6.97 12.26 -9.66
CA LYS A 215 -6.49 11.17 -10.51
C LYS A 215 -4.97 11.19 -10.68
N LEU A 216 -4.39 12.37 -10.91
CA LEU A 216 -2.95 12.53 -11.03
C LEU A 216 -2.23 12.09 -9.75
N SER A 217 -2.66 12.59 -8.59
CA SER A 217 -2.06 12.22 -7.32
C SER A 217 -2.27 10.74 -6.97
N GLN A 218 -3.40 10.14 -7.34
CA GLN A 218 -3.60 8.69 -7.18
C GLN A 218 -2.59 7.89 -8.03
N ARG A 219 -2.35 8.30 -9.28
CA ARG A 219 -1.30 7.69 -10.12
C ARG A 219 0.09 7.89 -9.54
N MET A 220 0.40 9.08 -9.01
CA MET A 220 1.70 9.33 -8.37
C MET A 220 1.94 8.40 -7.17
N VAL A 221 0.92 8.20 -6.32
CA VAL A 221 0.99 7.26 -5.19
C VAL A 221 1.14 5.82 -5.68
N LYS A 222 0.34 5.40 -6.65
CA LYS A 222 0.46 4.05 -7.24
C LYS A 222 1.85 3.81 -7.83
N ASN A 223 2.38 4.75 -8.60
CA ASN A 223 3.70 4.65 -9.20
C ASN A 223 4.79 4.56 -8.13
N PHE A 224 4.68 5.36 -7.09
CA PHE A 224 5.60 5.30 -5.96
C PHE A 224 5.62 3.94 -5.27
N CYS A 225 4.44 3.44 -4.88
CA CYS A 225 4.33 2.15 -4.21
C CYS A 225 4.78 1.01 -5.13
N GLY A 226 4.43 1.07 -6.42
CA GLY A 226 4.87 0.13 -7.44
C GLY A 226 6.38 0.17 -7.70
N MET A 227 7.01 1.35 -7.59
CA MET A 227 8.46 1.47 -7.58
C MET A 227 8.99 0.68 -6.40
N LEU A 228 8.54 0.91 -5.17
CA LEU A 228 9.08 0.25 -3.98
C LEU A 228 8.99 -1.29 -3.96
N SER A 229 8.06 -1.90 -4.71
CA SER A 229 8.00 -3.35 -4.92
C SER A 229 9.14 -3.88 -5.82
N MET A 230 10.35 -3.37 -5.65
CA MET A 230 11.60 -3.51 -6.43
C MET A 230 12.09 -4.97 -6.60
N VAL A 231 11.29 -5.86 -7.16
CA VAL A 231 11.73 -7.17 -7.64
C VAL A 231 12.44 -6.92 -8.97
N GLY A 232 13.74 -7.22 -9.00
CA GLY A 232 14.58 -7.01 -10.18
C GLY A 232 13.96 -7.61 -11.43
N ASN A 233 13.77 -6.78 -12.47
CA ASN A 233 13.47 -7.28 -13.80
C ASN A 233 14.64 -8.18 -14.22
N LEU A 234 14.34 -9.45 -14.50
CA LEU A 234 15.28 -10.50 -14.90
C LEU A 234 16.02 -10.22 -16.22
N ASP A 235 15.71 -9.11 -16.90
CA ASP A 235 16.39 -8.68 -18.12
C ASP A 235 17.73 -7.96 -17.85
N LEU A 236 18.01 -7.57 -16.60
CA LEU A 236 19.31 -7.00 -16.20
C LEU A 236 19.78 -7.58 -14.85
N PRO A 237 20.38 -8.79 -14.83
CA PRO A 237 20.71 -9.52 -13.60
C PRO A 237 21.79 -8.86 -12.72
N GLN A 238 22.42 -7.77 -13.16
CA GLN A 238 23.66 -7.26 -12.56
C GLN A 238 23.50 -6.08 -11.59
N LEU A 239 22.30 -5.53 -11.37
CA LEU A 239 22.15 -4.26 -10.63
C LEU A 239 21.14 -4.24 -9.49
N SER A 240 20.36 -5.32 -9.28
CA SER A 240 19.59 -5.47 -8.04
C SER A 240 20.46 -6.09 -6.95
N GLU A 241 21.64 -5.52 -6.70
CA GLU A 241 22.41 -5.82 -5.50
C GLU A 241 21.88 -4.93 -4.38
N VAL A 242 21.28 -5.55 -3.37
CA VAL A 242 21.21 -4.90 -2.05
C VAL A 242 22.66 -4.89 -1.55
N ASP A 243 23.35 -3.78 -1.74
CA ASP A 243 24.66 -3.58 -1.15
C ASP A 243 24.50 -3.64 0.38
N ASN A 244 25.52 -4.08 1.12
CA ASN A 244 25.48 -4.27 2.59
C ASN A 244 25.09 -2.99 3.38
N ASN A 245 24.94 -1.86 2.70
CA ASN A 245 24.56 -0.55 3.22
C ASN A 245 23.04 -0.26 3.17
N GLY A 246 22.19 -1.20 2.73
CA GLY A 246 20.72 -1.01 2.75
C GLY A 246 20.22 -0.03 1.68
N ILE A 247 20.90 0.00 0.53
CA ILE A 247 20.51 0.76 -0.66
C ILE A 247 20.04 -0.23 -1.72
N GLN A 248 18.86 0.01 -2.29
CA GLN A 248 18.30 -0.81 -3.36
C GLN A 248 18.17 0.01 -4.64
N VAL A 249 18.70 -0.52 -5.74
CA VAL A 249 18.63 0.10 -7.07
C VAL A 249 17.73 -0.75 -7.95
N SER A 250 16.85 -0.10 -8.71
CA SER A 250 16.11 -0.74 -9.78
C SER A 250 16.15 0.07 -11.06
N VAL A 251 15.92 -0.64 -12.16
CA VAL A 251 15.81 -0.07 -13.48
C VAL A 251 14.54 -0.61 -14.10
N HIS A 252 13.63 0.27 -14.50
CA HIS A 252 12.45 -0.12 -15.26
C HIS A 252 12.30 0.73 -16.53
N LYS A 253 11.59 0.20 -17.51
CA LYS A 253 11.22 0.95 -18.72
C LYS A 253 9.80 1.46 -18.55
N SER A 254 9.64 2.78 -18.61
CA SER A 254 8.35 3.44 -18.61
C SER A 254 7.77 3.43 -20.02
N THR A 255 6.66 2.71 -20.19
CA THR A 255 5.87 2.65 -21.44
C THR A 255 4.43 3.17 -21.24
N GLU A 256 4.07 3.58 -20.03
CA GLU A 256 2.71 3.97 -19.68
C GLU A 256 2.31 5.36 -20.20
N ILE A 257 1.04 5.49 -20.59
CA ILE A 257 0.47 6.74 -21.08
C ILE A 257 0.46 7.78 -19.95
N GLY A 258 1.13 8.91 -20.18
CA GLY A 258 1.24 10.02 -19.22
C GLY A 258 2.50 9.99 -18.35
N GLN A 259 3.40 9.04 -18.59
CA GLN A 259 4.76 9.04 -18.05
C GLN A 259 5.77 9.38 -19.16
N PRO A 260 6.95 9.94 -18.83
CA PRO A 260 8.00 10.12 -19.82
C PRO A 260 8.47 8.75 -20.33
N HIS A 261 8.50 8.58 -21.65
CA HIS A 261 9.05 7.37 -22.28
C HIS A 261 10.55 7.29 -22.02
N GLY A 262 11.01 6.19 -21.44
CA GLY A 262 12.43 5.99 -21.18
C GLY A 262 12.73 4.95 -20.12
N THR A 263 14.01 4.82 -19.83
CA THR A 263 14.50 4.02 -18.70
C THR A 263 14.54 4.91 -17.46
N ILE A 264 13.82 4.51 -16.42
CA ILE A 264 13.86 5.18 -15.11
C ILE A 264 14.73 4.31 -14.19
N VAL A 265 15.69 4.95 -13.54
CA VAL A 265 16.53 4.35 -12.50
C VAL A 265 16.02 4.86 -11.17
N SER A 266 15.64 3.93 -10.30
CA SER A 266 15.15 4.23 -8.96
C SER A 266 16.18 3.77 -7.93
N VAL A 267 16.46 4.61 -6.95
CA VAL A 267 17.33 4.28 -5.83
C VAL A 267 16.54 4.56 -4.56
N ALA A 268 16.37 3.55 -3.71
CA ALA A 268 15.65 3.66 -2.45
C ALA A 268 16.56 3.26 -1.29
N THR A 269 16.40 3.92 -0.15
CA THR A 269 17.09 3.56 1.10
C THR A 269 16.18 3.80 2.30
N SER A 270 16.46 3.10 3.39
CA SER A 270 15.69 3.19 4.62
C SER A 270 16.54 3.48 5.86
N PRO A 271 16.91 4.75 6.11
CA PRO A 271 17.65 5.12 7.31
C PRO A 271 16.75 5.04 8.55
N TRP A 272 17.32 4.56 9.65
CA TRP A 272 16.70 4.63 10.96
C TRP A 272 17.00 5.98 11.61
N LEU A 273 15.96 6.68 12.10
CA LEU A 273 16.13 7.94 12.83
C LEU A 273 15.67 7.82 14.29
N PRO A 274 16.40 8.40 15.26
CA PRO A 274 15.98 8.45 16.66
C PRO A 274 14.96 9.58 16.91
N LEU A 275 13.98 9.75 16.02
CA LEU A 275 12.94 10.78 16.08
C LEU A 275 11.57 10.14 15.96
N SER A 276 10.55 10.73 16.60
CA SER A 276 9.19 10.19 16.48
C SER A 276 8.62 10.37 15.07
N THR A 277 7.77 9.43 14.65
CA THR A 277 7.05 9.48 13.36
C THR A 277 6.31 10.79 13.13
N HIS A 278 5.71 11.39 14.17
CA HIS A 278 5.06 12.71 14.09
C HIS A 278 6.04 13.85 13.81
N THR A 279 7.23 13.84 14.43
CA THR A 279 8.27 14.86 14.19
C THR A 279 8.76 14.78 12.75
N ILE A 280 9.02 13.55 12.30
CA ILE A 280 9.44 13.26 10.94
C ILE A 280 8.35 13.69 9.94
N PHE A 281 7.10 13.30 10.16
CA PHE A 281 5.97 13.68 9.31
C PHE A 281 5.83 15.20 9.18
N ASN A 282 5.92 15.94 10.29
CA ASN A 282 5.88 17.40 10.25
C ASN A 282 7.08 18.01 9.51
N PHE A 283 8.26 17.42 9.64
CA PHE A 283 9.44 17.84 8.88
C PHE A 283 9.27 17.66 7.37
N PHE A 284 8.71 16.55 6.89
CA PHE A 284 8.48 16.35 5.44
C PHE A 284 7.29 17.15 4.91
N LYS A 285 6.32 17.43 5.76
CA LYS A 285 5.13 18.19 5.41
C LYS A 285 5.39 19.70 5.34
N ASP A 286 6.31 20.23 6.14
CA ASP A 286 6.58 21.67 6.18
C ASP A 286 7.23 22.15 4.86
N GLU A 287 6.62 23.16 4.27
CA GLU A 287 7.10 23.82 3.06
C GLU A 287 8.50 24.42 3.26
N LYS A 288 8.79 24.94 4.47
CA LYS A 288 10.05 25.63 4.78
C LYS A 288 11.23 24.67 4.90
N THR A 289 10.99 23.44 5.29
CA THR A 289 12.00 22.38 5.42
C THR A 289 12.23 21.65 4.10
N ARG A 290 11.33 21.80 3.12
CA ARG A 290 11.38 21.14 1.80
C ARG A 290 12.71 21.37 1.06
N VAL A 291 13.29 22.56 1.22
CA VAL A 291 14.61 22.92 0.68
C VAL A 291 15.76 22.03 1.17
N GLN A 292 15.58 21.37 2.33
CA GLN A 292 16.61 20.54 2.95
C GLN A 292 16.67 19.11 2.39
N TRP A 293 15.60 18.64 1.73
CA TRP A 293 15.47 17.25 1.31
C TRP A 293 14.95 17.06 -0.11
N ASP A 294 14.16 17.99 -0.67
CA ASP A 294 13.65 17.87 -2.03
C ASP A 294 14.70 18.34 -3.04
N VAL A 295 15.32 17.39 -3.74
CA VAL A 295 16.30 17.68 -4.81
C VAL A 295 15.69 18.52 -5.93
N LEU A 296 14.39 18.40 -6.20
CA LEU A 296 13.71 19.19 -7.24
C LEU A 296 13.57 20.67 -6.86
N SER A 297 13.69 21.01 -5.57
CA SER A 297 13.74 22.41 -5.12
C SER A 297 15.08 23.08 -5.47
N ASN A 298 16.15 22.29 -5.65
CA ASN A 298 17.50 22.78 -5.91
C ASN A 298 17.95 23.91 -4.95
N GLY A 299 17.65 23.76 -3.66
CA GLY A 299 17.99 24.76 -2.65
C GLY A 299 17.12 26.03 -2.68
N ASN A 300 16.10 26.10 -3.54
CA ASN A 300 15.18 27.23 -3.60
C ASN A 300 13.97 27.03 -2.66
N PRO A 301 13.45 28.12 -2.08
CA PRO A 301 12.16 28.09 -1.38
C PRO A 301 11.04 27.57 -2.28
N VAL A 302 10.17 26.77 -1.70
CA VAL A 302 8.96 26.26 -2.34
C VAL A 302 7.76 26.97 -1.74
N HIS A 303 6.68 27.14 -2.50
CA HIS A 303 5.42 27.67 -2.01
C HIS A 303 4.21 26.84 -2.42
N GLU A 304 3.33 26.50 -1.47
CA GLU A 304 2.02 25.93 -1.76
C GLU A 304 1.13 26.98 -2.40
N ILE A 305 0.80 26.80 -3.69
CA ILE A 305 -0.05 27.73 -4.45
C ILE A 305 -1.52 27.32 -4.46
N ALA A 306 -1.81 26.05 -4.20
CA ALA A 306 -3.17 25.54 -4.09
C ALA A 306 -3.15 24.18 -3.37
N TYR A 307 -4.30 23.81 -2.78
CA TYR A 307 -4.49 22.47 -2.23
C TYR A 307 -5.93 21.99 -2.43
N ILE A 308 -6.12 20.67 -2.31
CA ILE A 308 -7.42 19.98 -2.26
C ILE A 308 -7.44 19.07 -1.04
N SER A 309 -8.45 19.20 -0.19
CA SER A 309 -8.65 18.28 0.94
C SER A 309 -9.12 16.91 0.43
N THR A 310 -8.57 15.83 0.98
CA THR A 310 -8.90 14.45 0.58
C THR A 310 -9.60 13.64 1.67
N GLY A 311 -10.01 14.28 2.77
CA GLY A 311 -10.70 13.63 3.86
C GLY A 311 -11.10 14.61 4.96
N THR A 312 -11.55 14.06 6.09
CA THR A 312 -12.02 14.85 7.23
C THR A 312 -10.86 15.48 8.01
N HIS A 313 -9.72 14.78 8.03
CA HIS A 313 -8.51 15.27 8.69
C HIS A 313 -7.88 16.40 7.86
N PRO A 314 -7.62 17.58 8.45
CA PRO A 314 -7.13 18.75 7.70
C PRO A 314 -5.73 18.55 7.10
N GLU A 315 -4.99 17.55 7.58
CA GLU A 315 -3.66 17.21 7.05
C GLU A 315 -3.72 16.29 5.83
N ASN A 316 -4.85 15.65 5.56
CA ASN A 316 -5.05 14.82 4.38
C ASN A 316 -5.41 15.72 3.20
N ARG A 317 -4.41 16.15 2.44
CA ARG A 317 -4.58 17.04 1.29
C ARG A 317 -3.58 16.75 0.17
N ILE A 318 -3.98 17.12 -1.04
CA ILE A 318 -3.12 17.18 -2.22
C ILE A 318 -2.70 18.64 -2.39
N SER A 319 -1.40 18.90 -2.33
CA SER A 319 -0.83 20.24 -2.45
C SER A 319 -0.17 20.44 -3.82
N ILE A 320 -0.43 21.57 -4.45
CA ILE A 320 0.29 22.05 -5.63
C ILE A 320 1.34 23.03 -5.13
N ILE A 321 2.59 22.69 -5.42
CA ILE A 321 3.75 23.41 -4.94
C ILE A 321 4.50 24.03 -6.12
N ARG A 322 5.02 25.23 -5.90
CA ARG A 322 5.79 25.99 -6.88
C ARG A 322 7.15 26.33 -6.31
N VAL A 323 8.21 25.99 -7.04
CA VAL A 323 9.58 26.41 -6.69
C VAL A 323 9.76 27.87 -7.10
N ILE A 324 10.28 28.70 -6.20
CA ILE A 324 10.57 30.11 -6.47
C ILE A 324 12.02 30.22 -6.94
N PHE A 325 12.22 30.31 -8.25
CA PHE A 325 13.56 30.43 -8.82
C PHE A 325 14.10 31.85 -8.66
N PHE A 326 15.22 32.00 -7.95
CA PHE A 326 16.00 33.23 -7.92
C PHE A 326 17.14 33.14 -8.95
N PRO A 327 17.24 34.10 -9.90
CA PRO A 327 18.31 34.07 -10.88
C PRO A 327 19.61 34.56 -10.22
N SER A 328 20.43 33.65 -9.68
CA SER A 328 21.85 33.94 -9.44
C SER A 328 22.74 32.70 -9.32
N SER A 329 23.92 32.88 -9.91
CA SER A 329 25.09 32.04 -10.15
C SER A 329 25.48 30.99 -9.10
N THR A 330 25.68 29.75 -9.58
CA THR A 330 26.45 28.64 -8.97
C THR A 330 26.19 28.41 -7.48
N PHE A 331 25.26 27.51 -7.18
CA PHE A 331 25.07 26.97 -5.84
C PHE A 331 25.16 25.45 -5.84
N THR A 332 25.99 24.94 -4.94
CA THR A 332 26.27 23.53 -4.73
C THR A 332 25.11 22.92 -3.95
N CYS A 333 24.48 21.86 -4.46
CA CYS A 333 23.56 21.04 -3.67
C CYS A 333 24.28 20.57 -2.40
N ARG A 334 23.91 21.10 -1.22
CA ARG A 334 24.19 20.43 0.05
C ARG A 334 23.12 19.38 0.23
N ASN A 335 23.29 18.23 -0.41
CA ASN A 335 22.55 17.03 -0.06
C ASN A 335 22.97 16.61 1.35
N LEU A 336 22.05 16.05 2.14
CA LEU A 336 22.38 15.34 3.38
C LEU A 336 23.34 14.16 3.14
N PHE A 337 23.54 13.75 1.88
CA PHE A 337 24.44 12.68 1.46
C PHE A 337 25.09 13.05 0.12
N ASP A 338 26.29 13.65 0.17
CA ASP A 338 27.05 14.05 -1.01
C ASP A 338 28.07 12.96 -1.40
N LYS A 339 27.89 12.35 -2.58
CA LYS A 339 28.98 11.82 -3.42
C LYS A 339 28.67 12.14 -4.88
N LYS A 340 29.45 13.07 -5.44
CA LYS A 340 29.44 13.52 -6.84
C LYS A 340 29.62 12.36 -7.84
N SER A 341 28.81 12.36 -8.89
CA SER A 341 29.16 11.88 -10.23
C SER A 341 28.27 12.59 -11.28
N PRO A 342 28.80 13.05 -12.43
CA PRO A 342 28.05 13.79 -13.43
C PRO A 342 27.36 12.84 -14.44
N GLU A 343 26.33 13.37 -15.11
CA GLU A 343 25.64 12.78 -16.27
C GLU A 343 24.71 11.58 -16.03
N THR A 344 23.72 11.75 -15.16
CA THR A 344 22.44 11.03 -15.28
C THR A 344 21.33 11.94 -14.77
N ARG A 345 20.25 12.11 -15.56
CA ARG A 345 19.06 12.84 -15.11
C ARG A 345 18.32 11.92 -14.13
N VAL A 346 18.69 12.01 -12.85
CA VAL A 346 18.06 11.26 -11.77
C VAL A 346 16.74 11.94 -11.43
N GLU A 347 15.62 11.34 -11.83
CA GLU A 347 14.31 11.72 -11.28
C GLU A 347 14.18 11.10 -9.89
N LEU A 348 14.61 11.85 -8.87
CA LEU A 348 14.30 11.52 -7.48
C LEU A 348 12.83 11.85 -7.23
N LEU A 349 11.96 10.88 -7.49
CA LEU A 349 10.66 10.84 -6.85
C LEU A 349 10.93 10.44 -5.39
N LEU A 350 10.93 11.42 -4.47
CA LEU A 350 10.88 11.19 -3.02
C LEU A 350 9.43 11.29 -2.48
N PRO A 351 8.50 10.40 -2.81
CA PRO A 351 7.28 10.29 -2.03
C PRO A 351 7.65 9.74 -0.66
N PHE A 352 7.09 10.38 0.35
CA PHE A 352 7.35 10.05 1.74
C PHE A 352 6.20 9.23 2.29
N THR A 353 6.55 8.15 2.99
CA THR A 353 5.64 7.43 3.86
C THR A 353 6.37 7.19 5.17
N PRO A 354 5.97 7.83 6.29
CA PRO A 354 6.48 7.45 7.58
C PRO A 354 6.00 6.04 7.86
N THR A 355 6.94 5.13 8.08
CA THR A 355 6.60 3.82 8.67
C THR A 355 6.54 3.97 10.18
N GLU A 356 5.73 3.15 10.84
CA GLU A 356 5.43 3.30 12.27
C GLU A 356 6.65 3.07 13.19
N ASP A 357 7.76 2.56 12.66
CA ASP A 357 8.99 2.19 13.40
C ASP A 357 10.13 3.24 13.32
N ASN A 358 9.82 4.52 13.07
CA ASN A 358 10.80 5.61 12.85
C ASN A 358 11.76 5.36 11.69
N MET A 359 11.41 4.45 10.79
CA MET A 359 12.16 4.18 9.58
C MET A 359 11.67 5.14 8.49
N LEU A 360 12.60 5.95 8.01
CA LEU A 360 12.34 6.82 6.88
C LEU A 360 12.53 6.05 5.59
N MET A 361 11.70 6.33 4.61
CA MET A 361 11.97 5.95 3.24
C MET A 361 12.20 7.19 2.41
N LEU A 362 13.31 7.17 1.68
CA LEU A 362 13.71 8.17 0.69
C LEU A 362 13.81 7.49 -0.66
#